data_AF-A0A4Q3KYH2-F1
#
_entry.id   AF-A0A4Q3KYH2-F1
#
_cell.length_a   1.000
_cell.length_b   1.000
_cell.length_c   1.000
_cell.angle_alpha   90.00
_cell.angle_beta   90.00
_cell.angle_gamma   90.00
#
_symmetry.space_group_name_H-M   'P 1'
#
loop_
_entity.id
_entity.type
_entity.pdbx_description
1 polymer ?
#
loop_
_entity_poly.entity_id
_entity_poly.type
_entity_poly.pdbx_seq_one_letter_code
_entity_poly.pdbx_strand_id
1 'polypeptide(L)'
;MAGLGLLYLCGLGLAVAAAQPLVDAQAADPRLRLDMVYATAQNFVGERLYAEARCFLRPQVVAQLRRAQDRLVAQAPGLHLLLKDCYRPLSVQRRMWQAVRGTARAPYVANPQHPHGSVHTYGAAVDVTLCDARGQELDMGTSHDYLGPLAEPQLEDHYLRTGQLGRKQLRHRQQLRAAMLDGGNFRPIRREWWHFDALQGDTLRRSYARLDVSLTQLTSMSPPARTPSQP
;
A
#
# COMPACT_ATOMS: atom_id res chain seq x y z
N MET A 1 -26.92 -29.63 54.15
CA MET A 1 -25.66 -29.13 53.58
C MET A 1 -25.59 -29.51 52.11
N ALA A 2 -25.34 -28.53 51.25
CA ALA A 2 -24.90 -28.59 49.84
C ALA A 2 -25.58 -29.60 48.87
N GLY A 3 -26.34 -29.06 47.92
CA GLY A 3 -26.64 -29.69 46.64
C GLY A 3 -26.55 -28.62 45.55
N LEU A 4 -25.35 -28.45 44.98
CA LEU A 4 -25.01 -27.43 43.98
C LEU A 4 -25.78 -27.67 42.67
N GLY A 5 -26.64 -26.72 42.30
CA GLY A 5 -27.20 -26.61 40.95
C GLY A 5 -26.14 -26.14 39.97
N LEU A 6 -25.83 -26.97 38.98
CA LEU A 6 -24.94 -26.63 37.87
C LEU A 6 -25.69 -25.70 36.90
N LEU A 7 -25.50 -24.40 37.05
CA LEU A 7 -25.89 -23.41 36.05
C LEU A 7 -25.02 -23.59 34.81
N TYR A 8 -25.64 -24.07 33.72
CA TYR A 8 -25.09 -23.96 32.37
C TYR A 8 -25.02 -22.49 31.97
N LEU A 9 -23.92 -21.81 32.33
CA LEU A 9 -23.54 -20.56 31.68
C LEU A 9 -23.03 -20.93 30.29
N CYS A 10 -23.93 -20.84 29.31
CA CYS A 10 -23.61 -20.78 27.90
C CYS A 10 -22.69 -19.56 27.70
N GLY A 11 -21.38 -19.79 27.80
CA GLY A 11 -20.38 -18.84 27.38
C GLY A 11 -20.56 -18.65 25.89
N LEU A 12 -21.25 -17.58 25.50
CA LEU A 12 -21.10 -16.93 24.21
C LEU A 12 -19.63 -16.54 24.11
N GLY A 13 -18.81 -17.51 23.66
CA GLY A 13 -17.55 -17.23 23.02
C GLY A 13 -17.87 -16.38 21.82
N LEU A 14 -17.87 -15.06 22.02
CA LEU A 14 -17.54 -14.13 20.97
C LEU A 14 -16.14 -14.53 20.53
N ALA A 15 -16.08 -15.45 19.57
CA ALA A 15 -14.98 -15.54 18.64
C ALA A 15 -14.90 -14.14 18.03
N VAL A 16 -14.11 -13.27 18.65
CA VAL A 16 -13.48 -12.15 17.96
C VAL A 16 -12.72 -12.85 16.85
N ALA A 17 -13.35 -12.94 15.67
CA ALA A 17 -12.67 -13.35 14.46
C ALA A 17 -11.45 -12.44 14.40
N ALA A 18 -10.28 -13.00 14.70
CA ALA A 18 -9.05 -12.25 14.81
C ALA A 18 -8.83 -11.63 13.44
N ALA A 19 -9.20 -10.36 13.30
CA ALA A 19 -8.90 -9.56 12.12
C ALA A 19 -7.38 -9.64 12.00
N GLN A 20 -6.88 -10.39 11.02
CA GLN A 20 -5.45 -10.69 10.93
C GLN A 20 -4.65 -9.38 11.05
N PRO A 21 -3.71 -9.28 12.00
CA PRO A 21 -3.01 -8.04 12.25
C PRO A 21 -2.25 -7.61 11.01
N LEU A 22 -2.12 -6.29 10.82
CA LEU A 22 -1.19 -5.78 9.83
C LEU A 22 0.24 -6.10 10.28
N VAL A 23 1.10 -6.44 9.33
CA VAL A 23 2.51 -6.77 9.55
C VAL A 23 3.39 -5.78 8.79
N ASP A 24 4.58 -5.52 9.32
CA ASP A 24 5.56 -4.69 8.65
C ASP A 24 6.17 -5.43 7.45
N ALA A 25 6.03 -4.86 6.26
CA ALA A 25 6.50 -5.44 5.01
C ALA A 25 8.04 -5.51 4.94
N GLN A 26 8.75 -4.47 5.40
CA GLN A 26 10.22 -4.43 5.35
C GLN A 26 10.84 -5.37 6.38
N ALA A 27 10.21 -5.51 7.55
CA ALA A 27 10.64 -6.51 8.53
C ALA A 27 10.47 -7.95 8.00
N ALA A 28 9.45 -8.19 7.16
CA ALA A 28 9.18 -9.48 6.55
C ALA A 28 10.08 -9.79 5.33
N ASP A 29 10.49 -8.77 4.57
CA ASP A 29 11.45 -8.88 3.47
C ASP A 29 12.23 -7.56 3.29
N PRO A 30 13.49 -7.49 3.74
CA PRO A 30 14.32 -6.28 3.64
C PRO A 30 14.59 -5.80 2.21
N ARG A 31 14.31 -6.64 1.19
CA ARG A 31 14.42 -6.23 -0.22
C ARG A 31 13.32 -5.24 -0.62
N LEU A 32 12.19 -5.23 0.10
CA LEU A 32 11.13 -4.25 -0.05
C LEU A 32 11.61 -2.93 0.57
N ARG A 33 12.09 -2.03 -0.28
CA ARG A 33 12.63 -0.74 0.17
C ARG A 33 11.50 0.23 0.44
N LEU A 34 11.74 1.17 1.34
CA LEU A 34 10.74 2.17 1.74
C LEU A 34 11.22 3.58 1.39
N ASP A 35 10.32 4.39 0.85
CA ASP A 35 10.42 5.84 0.78
C ASP A 35 9.04 6.41 1.12
N MET A 36 8.71 6.38 2.42
CA MET A 36 7.37 6.68 2.92
C MET A 36 7.09 8.18 2.88
N VAL A 37 6.60 8.65 1.74
CA VAL A 37 6.42 10.08 1.42
C VAL A 37 5.54 10.80 2.44
N TYR A 38 4.51 10.13 2.96
CA TYR A 38 3.61 10.71 3.95
C TYR A 38 4.19 10.80 5.37
N ALA A 39 5.38 10.22 5.63
CA ALA A 39 6.17 10.48 6.83
C ALA A 39 7.02 11.77 6.74
N THR A 40 6.95 12.47 5.62
CA THR A 40 7.58 13.78 5.40
C THR A 40 6.52 14.82 4.97
N ALA A 41 6.91 16.08 4.81
CA ALA A 41 6.02 17.12 4.28
C ALA A 41 6.06 17.20 2.73
N GLN A 42 6.92 16.42 2.07
CA GLN A 42 7.11 16.41 0.62
C GLN A 42 6.05 15.52 -0.07
N ASN A 43 4.78 15.81 0.16
CA ASN A 43 3.62 15.14 -0.46
C ASN A 43 2.59 16.18 -0.92
N PHE A 44 1.53 15.75 -1.62
CA PHE A 44 0.55 16.68 -2.18
C PHE A 44 -0.26 17.47 -1.13
N VAL A 45 -0.29 17.03 0.13
CA VAL A 45 -0.95 17.74 1.24
C VAL A 45 -0.03 18.83 1.81
N GLY A 46 1.30 18.68 1.69
CA GLY A 46 2.29 19.63 2.21
C GLY A 46 2.54 19.50 3.71
N GLU A 47 2.13 18.38 4.33
CA GLU A 47 2.20 18.16 5.76
C GLU A 47 2.67 16.74 6.07
N ARG A 48 3.31 16.54 7.22
CA ARG A 48 3.63 15.19 7.71
C ARG A 48 2.37 14.51 8.23
N LEU A 49 1.99 13.38 7.61
CA LEU A 49 0.77 12.64 7.94
C LEU A 49 1.05 11.37 8.77
N TYR A 50 2.25 10.81 8.65
CA TYR A 50 2.71 9.66 9.43
C TYR A 50 3.80 10.06 10.43
N ALA A 51 3.70 9.51 11.64
CA ALA A 51 4.73 9.72 12.67
C ALA A 51 6.02 8.96 12.37
N GLU A 52 5.99 7.92 11.52
CA GLU A 52 7.13 7.07 11.21
C GLU A 52 7.06 6.52 9.78
N ALA A 53 8.23 6.20 9.22
CA ALA A 53 8.37 5.66 7.87
C ALA A 53 8.28 4.12 7.88
N ARG A 54 7.09 3.59 8.13
CA ARG A 54 6.82 2.14 8.12
C ARG A 54 5.73 1.76 7.13
N CYS A 55 5.85 0.57 6.55
CA CYS A 55 4.86 0.00 5.64
C CYS A 55 4.16 -1.19 6.32
N PHE A 56 2.94 -0.97 6.81
CA PHE A 56 2.10 -2.03 7.35
C PHE A 56 1.11 -2.53 6.30
N LEU A 57 0.95 -3.85 6.18
CA LEU A 57 0.06 -4.49 5.20
C LEU A 57 -0.55 -5.76 5.78
N ARG A 58 -1.63 -6.26 5.17
CA ARG A 58 -2.12 -7.60 5.51
C ARG A 58 -1.05 -8.64 5.16
N PRO A 59 -0.92 -9.75 5.94
CA PRO A 59 0.11 -10.76 5.68
C PRO A 59 0.08 -11.32 4.24
N GLN A 60 -1.11 -11.55 3.69
CA GLN A 60 -1.27 -12.01 2.31
C GLN A 60 -0.79 -10.99 1.26
N VAL A 61 -0.83 -9.70 1.57
CA VAL A 61 -0.38 -8.62 0.68
C VAL A 61 1.14 -8.55 0.70
N VAL A 62 1.77 -8.74 1.87
CA VAL A 62 3.23 -8.90 1.97
C VAL A 62 3.70 -10.12 1.18
N ALA A 63 3.00 -11.26 1.27
CA ALA A 63 3.32 -12.43 0.47
C ALA A 63 3.21 -12.18 -1.05
N GLN A 64 2.22 -11.38 -1.48
CA GLN A 64 2.09 -10.93 -2.86
C GLN A 64 3.25 -10.02 -3.29
N LEU A 65 3.63 -9.04 -2.46
CA LEU A 65 4.79 -8.17 -2.71
C LEU A 65 6.10 -8.94 -2.85
N ARG A 66 6.32 -9.97 -2.01
CA ARG A 66 7.52 -10.81 -2.09
C ARG A 66 7.63 -11.50 -3.45
N ARG A 67 6.52 -12.06 -3.95
CA ARG A 67 6.48 -12.66 -5.30
C ARG A 67 6.66 -11.62 -6.41
N ALA A 68 6.10 -10.42 -6.25
CA ALA A 68 6.35 -9.33 -7.19
C ALA A 68 7.84 -8.93 -7.21
N GLN A 69 8.48 -8.85 -6.04
CA GLN A 69 9.92 -8.59 -5.91
C GLN A 69 10.78 -9.70 -6.52
N ASP A 70 10.40 -10.97 -6.33
CA ASP A 70 11.08 -12.12 -6.95
C ASP A 70 10.96 -12.08 -8.48
N ARG A 71 9.76 -11.77 -9.00
CA ARG A 71 9.51 -11.59 -10.43
C ARG A 71 10.33 -10.44 -11.01
N LEU A 72 10.38 -9.31 -10.31
CA LEU A 72 11.18 -8.14 -10.71
C LEU A 72 12.66 -8.50 -10.83
N VAL A 73 13.22 -9.17 -9.82
CA VAL A 73 14.64 -9.58 -9.82
C VAL A 73 14.93 -10.56 -10.97
N ALA A 74 14.02 -11.47 -11.26
CA ALA A 74 14.17 -12.41 -12.38
C ALA A 74 14.17 -11.71 -13.75
N GLN A 75 13.41 -10.62 -13.91
CA GLN A 75 13.34 -9.85 -15.16
C GLN A 75 14.46 -8.81 -15.29
N ALA A 76 14.85 -8.19 -14.18
CA ALA A 76 15.80 -7.09 -14.12
C ALA A 76 16.62 -7.17 -12.82
N PRO A 77 17.71 -7.97 -12.83
CA PRO A 77 18.58 -8.11 -11.66
C PRO A 77 19.09 -6.75 -11.16
N GLY A 78 19.05 -6.55 -9.85
CA GLY A 78 19.46 -5.31 -9.19
C GLY A 78 18.37 -4.25 -9.05
N LEU A 79 17.14 -4.49 -9.56
CA LEU A 79 15.99 -3.65 -9.26
C LEU A 79 15.22 -4.12 -8.03
N HIS A 80 14.70 -3.15 -7.29
CA HIS A 80 13.90 -3.36 -6.09
C HIS A 80 12.60 -2.57 -6.15
N LEU A 81 11.55 -3.13 -5.56
CA LEU A 81 10.33 -2.39 -5.25
C LEU A 81 10.65 -1.34 -4.18
N LEU A 82 10.24 -0.10 -4.43
CA LEU A 82 10.34 1.02 -3.49
C LEU A 82 8.91 1.44 -3.11
N LEU A 83 8.49 1.08 -1.91
CA LEU A 83 7.14 1.35 -1.39
C LEU A 83 7.03 2.80 -0.94
N LYS A 84 6.01 3.49 -1.43
CA LYS A 84 5.72 4.91 -1.20
C LYS A 84 4.57 5.10 -0.21
N ASP A 85 3.56 4.22 -0.28
CA ASP A 85 2.49 4.13 0.71
C ASP A 85 1.92 2.71 0.82
N CYS A 86 1.39 2.37 1.99
CA CYS A 86 0.89 1.04 2.33
C CYS A 86 -0.46 1.18 3.07
N TYR A 87 -0.62 0.58 4.25
CA TYR A 87 -1.78 0.91 5.08
C TYR A 87 -1.81 2.39 5.43
N ARG A 88 -2.96 3.01 5.16
CA ARG A 88 -3.27 4.40 5.45
C ARG A 88 -4.44 4.48 6.43
N PRO A 89 -4.29 5.07 7.62
CA PRO A 89 -5.41 5.25 8.55
C PRO A 89 -6.56 6.05 7.92
N LEU A 90 -7.81 5.71 8.26
CA LEU A 90 -8.99 6.40 7.72
C LEU A 90 -8.98 7.92 8.03
N SER A 91 -8.48 8.32 9.19
CA SER A 91 -8.24 9.72 9.57
C SER A 91 -7.29 10.43 8.60
N VAL A 92 -6.20 9.78 8.18
CA VAL A 92 -5.28 10.32 7.18
C VAL A 92 -5.97 10.41 5.81
N GLN A 93 -6.74 9.40 5.40
CA GLN A 93 -7.52 9.45 4.16
C GLN A 93 -8.51 10.63 4.15
N ARG A 94 -9.13 10.95 5.30
CA ARG A 94 -10.02 12.13 5.44
C ARG A 94 -9.25 13.43 5.24
N ARG A 95 -8.07 13.57 5.83
CA ARG A 95 -7.21 14.77 5.68
C ARG A 95 -6.75 14.95 4.23
N MET A 96 -6.30 13.87 3.59
CA MET A 96 -5.96 13.85 2.16
C MET A 96 -7.13 14.28 1.27
N TRP A 97 -8.32 13.75 1.51
CA TRP A 97 -9.52 14.14 0.76
C TRP A 97 -9.88 15.61 0.97
N GLN A 98 -9.79 16.12 2.20
CA GLN A 98 -10.05 17.52 2.51
C GLN A 98 -9.13 18.47 1.72
N ALA A 99 -7.87 18.09 1.50
CA ALA A 99 -6.92 18.89 0.74
C ALA A 99 -7.27 19.04 -0.75
N VAL A 100 -8.03 18.09 -1.33
CA VAL A 100 -8.31 18.08 -2.78
C VAL A 100 -9.79 18.23 -3.14
N ARG A 101 -10.71 18.12 -2.18
CA ARG A 101 -12.15 18.20 -2.45
C ARG A 101 -12.50 19.52 -3.15
N GLY A 102 -13.29 19.45 -4.21
CA GLY A 102 -13.67 20.63 -5.00
C GLY A 102 -12.58 21.13 -5.96
N THR A 103 -11.46 20.43 -6.10
CA THR A 103 -10.40 20.76 -7.07
C THR A 103 -10.36 19.73 -8.21
N ALA A 104 -9.62 20.04 -9.27
CA ALA A 104 -9.34 19.10 -10.36
C ALA A 104 -8.57 17.83 -9.91
N ARG A 105 -7.98 17.83 -8.70
CA ARG A 105 -7.24 16.70 -8.14
C ARG A 105 -8.14 15.70 -7.40
N ALA A 106 -9.40 16.05 -7.12
CA ALA A 106 -10.33 15.18 -6.40
C ALA A 106 -10.48 13.75 -7.00
N PRO A 107 -10.45 13.54 -8.33
CA PRO A 107 -10.54 12.19 -8.91
C PRO A 107 -9.39 11.23 -8.54
N TYR A 108 -8.27 11.73 -8.00
CA TYR A 108 -7.10 10.94 -7.60
C TYR A 108 -7.06 10.61 -6.10
N VAL A 109 -8.04 11.05 -5.32
CA VAL A 109 -8.08 10.75 -3.88
C VAL A 109 -9.47 10.19 -3.55
N ALA A 110 -9.54 8.95 -3.08
CA ALA A 110 -10.82 8.32 -2.81
C ALA A 110 -11.60 9.06 -1.71
N ASN A 111 -12.87 9.35 -1.96
CA ASN A 111 -13.76 9.95 -0.96
C ASN A 111 -13.95 8.97 0.22
N PRO A 112 -13.58 9.35 1.46
CA PRO A 112 -13.67 8.48 2.64
C PRO A 112 -15.11 8.12 3.03
N GLN A 113 -16.11 8.90 2.59
CA GLN A 113 -17.53 8.62 2.85
C GLN A 113 -18.12 7.62 1.87
N HIS A 114 -17.46 7.39 0.73
CA HIS A 114 -17.95 6.43 -0.25
C HIS A 114 -17.84 4.99 0.28
N PRO A 115 -18.84 4.12 0.08
CA PRO A 115 -18.80 2.73 0.54
C PRO A 115 -17.58 1.95 0.01
N HIS A 116 -17.11 2.32 -1.19
CA HIS A 116 -15.90 1.73 -1.74
C HIS A 116 -14.59 2.35 -1.19
N GLY A 117 -14.59 3.65 -0.84
CA GLY A 117 -13.46 4.32 -0.17
C GLY A 117 -12.06 4.00 -0.73
N SER A 118 -11.03 4.21 0.10
CA SER A 118 -9.64 3.87 -0.25
C SER A 118 -9.29 2.45 0.19
N VAL A 119 -8.70 1.66 -0.71
CA VAL A 119 -8.24 0.29 -0.41
C VAL A 119 -7.05 0.30 0.56
N HIS A 120 -6.26 1.37 0.60
CA HIS A 120 -5.19 1.55 1.60
C HIS A 120 -5.71 1.46 3.03
N THR A 121 -6.95 1.91 3.29
CA THR A 121 -7.56 1.87 4.64
C THR A 121 -7.86 0.46 5.14
N TYR A 122 -7.74 -0.56 4.29
CA TYR A 122 -7.85 -1.97 4.65
C TYR A 122 -6.48 -2.66 4.82
N GLY A 123 -5.38 -1.96 4.52
CA GLY A 123 -4.04 -2.55 4.42
C GLY A 123 -3.88 -3.46 3.21
N ALA A 124 -4.61 -3.17 2.13
CA ALA A 124 -4.76 -4.04 0.96
C ALA A 124 -4.41 -3.37 -0.38
N ALA A 125 -3.75 -2.21 -0.34
CA ALA A 125 -3.23 -1.50 -1.50
C ALA A 125 -1.82 -1.03 -1.19
N VAL A 126 -1.05 -0.78 -2.25
CA VAL A 126 0.29 -0.21 -2.19
C VAL A 126 0.47 0.83 -3.27
N ASP A 127 1.17 1.91 -2.91
CA ASP A 127 1.79 2.80 -3.88
C ASP A 127 3.27 2.42 -3.95
N VAL A 128 3.76 2.16 -5.15
CA VAL A 128 5.10 1.59 -5.35
C VAL A 128 5.73 2.11 -6.63
N THR A 129 7.05 2.26 -6.59
CA THR A 129 7.91 2.57 -7.74
C THR A 129 9.06 1.55 -7.78
N LEU A 130 10.01 1.77 -8.68
CA LEU A 130 11.22 0.95 -8.78
C LEU A 130 12.44 1.77 -8.37
N CYS A 131 13.42 1.12 -7.76
CA CYS A 131 14.73 1.70 -7.52
C CYS A 131 15.85 0.73 -7.89
N ASP A 132 17.03 1.28 -8.14
CA ASP A 132 18.23 0.47 -8.42
C ASP A 132 18.84 -0.11 -7.14
N ALA A 133 19.96 -0.82 -7.28
CA ALA A 133 20.67 -1.43 -6.17
C ALA A 133 21.14 -0.41 -5.12
N ARG A 134 21.37 0.86 -5.51
CA ARG A 134 21.77 1.96 -4.63
C ARG A 134 20.58 2.64 -3.96
N GLY A 135 19.35 2.27 -4.32
CA GLY A 135 18.12 2.85 -3.80
C GLY A 135 17.70 4.12 -4.53
N GLN A 136 18.32 4.43 -5.67
CA GLN A 136 17.91 5.55 -6.49
C GLN A 136 16.61 5.20 -7.21
N GLU A 137 15.55 5.98 -6.95
CA GLU A 137 14.28 5.86 -7.64
C GLU A 137 14.47 6.04 -9.15
N LEU A 138 13.85 5.16 -9.93
CA LEU A 138 13.82 5.21 -11.39
C LEU A 138 12.83 6.27 -11.87
N ASP A 139 13.21 7.02 -12.90
CA ASP A 139 12.35 8.04 -13.50
C ASP A 139 11.12 7.41 -14.18
N MET A 140 9.94 7.72 -13.66
CA MET A 140 8.64 7.24 -14.14
C MET A 140 7.90 8.30 -14.99
N GLY A 141 8.54 9.43 -15.31
CA GLY A 141 7.97 10.54 -16.09
C GLY A 141 7.13 11.52 -15.27
N THR A 142 6.67 11.11 -14.10
CA THR A 142 6.16 11.99 -13.05
C THR A 142 6.67 11.48 -11.71
N SER A 143 6.65 12.31 -10.68
CA SER A 143 6.78 11.82 -9.31
C SER A 143 5.57 10.96 -8.92
N HIS A 144 5.72 10.17 -7.86
CA HIS A 144 4.60 9.73 -7.03
C HIS A 144 3.78 10.96 -6.56
N ASP A 145 2.49 10.78 -6.31
CA ASP A 145 1.52 11.86 -6.01
C ASP A 145 1.35 12.95 -7.10
N TYR A 146 1.79 12.71 -8.33
CA TYR A 146 1.41 13.59 -9.45
C TYR A 146 -0.08 13.41 -9.79
N LEU A 147 -0.94 14.18 -9.15
CA LEU A 147 -2.41 14.10 -9.29
C LEU A 147 -2.89 14.76 -10.59
N GLY A 148 -2.47 14.22 -11.73
CA GLY A 148 -2.83 14.74 -13.05
C GLY A 148 -2.65 13.74 -14.20
N PRO A 149 -3.13 14.11 -15.41
CA PRO A 149 -3.27 13.18 -16.54
C PRO A 149 -2.01 12.42 -16.95
N LEU A 150 -0.81 13.01 -16.84
CA LEU A 150 0.46 12.36 -17.20
C LEU A 150 0.80 11.15 -16.31
N ALA A 151 0.17 11.05 -15.13
CA ALA A 151 0.30 9.86 -14.28
C ALA A 151 -0.62 8.70 -14.70
N GLU A 152 -1.62 8.93 -15.56
CA GLU A 152 -2.65 7.94 -15.87
C GLU A 152 -2.13 6.86 -16.84
N PRO A 153 -2.11 5.58 -16.45
CA PRO A 153 -1.74 4.50 -17.37
C PRO A 153 -2.53 4.47 -18.66
N GLN A 154 -3.82 4.85 -18.62
CA GLN A 154 -4.69 4.85 -19.80
C GLN A 154 -4.32 5.91 -20.85
N LEU A 155 -3.47 6.88 -20.50
CA LEU A 155 -3.03 7.97 -21.39
C LEU A 155 -1.56 7.84 -21.82
N GLU A 156 -0.87 6.76 -21.43
CA GLU A 156 0.56 6.56 -21.72
C GLU A 156 0.87 6.61 -23.23
N ASP A 157 0.06 5.99 -24.06
CA ASP A 157 0.24 6.00 -25.52
C ASP A 157 0.08 7.40 -26.12
N HIS A 158 -0.86 8.20 -25.59
CA HIS A 158 -1.01 9.59 -26.00
C HIS A 158 0.23 10.40 -25.64
N TYR A 159 0.69 10.31 -24.38
CA TYR A 159 1.84 11.08 -23.92
C TYR A 159 3.18 10.61 -24.50
N LEU A 160 3.27 9.35 -24.91
CA LEU A 160 4.39 8.85 -25.69
C LEU A 160 4.42 9.51 -27.08
N ARG A 161 3.27 9.65 -27.75
CA ARG A 161 3.17 10.31 -29.06
C ARG A 161 3.42 11.81 -28.99
N THR A 162 2.98 12.48 -27.93
CA THR A 162 3.19 13.93 -27.74
C THR A 162 4.56 14.28 -27.16
N GLY A 163 5.37 13.28 -26.77
CA GLY A 163 6.72 13.49 -26.23
C GLY A 163 6.77 13.88 -24.76
N GLN A 164 5.62 13.94 -24.06
CA GLN A 164 5.56 14.24 -22.63
C GLN A 164 5.93 13.03 -21.75
N LEU A 165 5.85 11.81 -22.29
CA LEU A 165 6.34 10.60 -21.66
C LEU A 165 7.42 9.96 -22.55
N GLY A 166 8.63 9.82 -22.02
CA GLY A 166 9.75 9.20 -22.72
C GLY A 166 9.65 7.67 -22.78
N ARG A 167 10.23 7.07 -23.83
CA ARG A 167 10.27 5.60 -23.99
C ARG A 167 10.89 4.87 -22.78
N LYS A 168 11.87 5.48 -22.11
CA LYS A 168 12.51 4.90 -20.92
C LYS A 168 11.55 4.89 -19.71
N GLN A 169 10.84 6.00 -19.48
CA GLN A 169 9.86 6.15 -18.41
C GLN A 169 8.70 5.15 -18.60
N LEU A 170 8.20 5.02 -19.83
CA LEU A 170 7.17 4.03 -20.17
C LEU A 170 7.65 2.59 -19.90
N ARG A 171 8.89 2.24 -20.26
CA ARG A 171 9.46 0.93 -19.96
C ARG A 171 9.54 0.67 -18.46
N HIS A 172 9.95 1.65 -17.64
CA HIS A 172 9.97 1.48 -16.18
C HIS A 172 8.57 1.23 -15.62
N ARG A 173 7.55 1.97 -16.07
CA ARG A 173 6.15 1.74 -15.69
C ARG A 173 5.67 0.34 -16.11
N GLN A 174 6.06 -0.12 -17.29
CA GLN A 174 5.74 -1.48 -17.78
C GLN A 174 6.44 -2.57 -16.97
N GLN A 175 7.71 -2.39 -16.59
CA GLN A 175 8.43 -3.32 -15.73
C GLN A 175 7.79 -3.42 -14.34
N LEU A 176 7.44 -2.28 -13.74
CA LEU A 176 6.72 -2.24 -12.47
C LEU A 176 5.39 -3.00 -12.58
N ARG A 177 4.60 -2.67 -13.59
CA ARG A 177 3.30 -3.31 -13.83
C ARG A 177 3.45 -4.81 -14.05
N ALA A 178 4.41 -5.26 -14.86
CA ALA A 178 4.65 -6.68 -15.08
C ALA A 178 5.01 -7.41 -13.77
N ALA A 179 5.88 -6.84 -12.93
CA ALA A 179 6.23 -7.42 -11.65
C ALA A 179 5.01 -7.52 -10.70
N MET A 180 4.23 -6.45 -10.59
CA MET A 180 3.07 -6.39 -9.70
C MET A 180 1.92 -7.30 -10.15
N LEU A 181 1.64 -7.38 -11.45
CA LEU A 181 0.58 -8.24 -12.00
C LEU A 181 1.01 -9.71 -12.01
N ASP A 182 2.12 -10.04 -12.69
CA ASP A 182 2.51 -11.43 -12.94
C ASP A 182 3.03 -12.12 -11.67
N GLY A 183 3.80 -11.39 -10.84
CA GLY A 183 4.38 -11.95 -9.62
C GLY A 183 3.41 -11.86 -8.45
N GLY A 184 2.86 -10.67 -8.24
CA GLY A 184 2.06 -10.37 -7.05
C GLY A 184 0.56 -10.59 -7.19
N ASN A 185 0.01 -10.74 -8.40
CA ASN A 185 -1.43 -10.75 -8.67
C ASN A 185 -2.15 -9.46 -8.20
N PHE A 186 -1.44 -8.33 -8.23
CA PHE A 186 -2.04 -7.03 -7.98
C PHE A 186 -2.82 -6.53 -9.20
N ARG A 187 -3.71 -5.56 -8.96
CA ARG A 187 -4.49 -4.89 -9.99
C ARG A 187 -4.15 -3.40 -10.02
N PRO A 188 -3.74 -2.86 -11.18
CA PRO A 188 -3.48 -1.43 -11.31
C PRO A 188 -4.81 -0.68 -11.44
N ILE A 189 -4.77 0.63 -11.22
CA ILE A 189 -5.88 1.52 -11.59
C ILE A 189 -5.53 2.36 -12.82
N ARG A 190 -6.55 2.96 -13.42
CA ARG A 190 -6.41 3.69 -14.68
C ARG A 190 -5.80 5.09 -14.52
N ARG A 191 -5.74 5.61 -13.29
CA ARG A 191 -5.36 7.01 -13.02
C ARG A 191 -3.94 7.18 -12.47
N GLU A 192 -3.36 6.14 -11.90
CA GLU A 192 -2.12 6.26 -11.14
C GLU A 192 -1.21 5.09 -11.53
N TRP A 193 -0.04 5.38 -12.10
CA TRP A 193 0.91 4.33 -12.51
C TRP A 193 1.54 3.60 -11.34
N TRP A 194 1.54 4.20 -10.15
CA TRP A 194 2.17 3.69 -8.93
C TRP A 194 1.23 2.84 -8.07
N HIS A 195 -0.10 2.94 -8.27
CA HIS A 195 -1.09 2.37 -7.35
C HIS A 195 -1.55 0.99 -7.77
N PHE A 196 -1.56 0.07 -6.79
CA PHE A 196 -1.90 -1.32 -6.98
C PHE A 196 -2.75 -1.87 -5.83
N ASP A 197 -3.93 -2.38 -6.17
CA ASP A 197 -4.79 -3.12 -5.24
C ASP A 197 -4.38 -4.59 -5.17
N ALA A 198 -4.24 -5.12 -3.96
CA ALA A 198 -3.99 -6.54 -3.73
C ALA A 198 -5.29 -7.35 -3.59
N LEU A 199 -6.34 -6.71 -3.09
CA LEU A 199 -7.66 -7.30 -2.84
C LEU A 199 -8.72 -6.29 -3.29
N GLN A 200 -9.78 -6.75 -3.95
CA GLN A 200 -10.77 -5.85 -4.54
C GLN A 200 -12.21 -6.26 -4.25
N GLY A 201 -13.11 -5.31 -4.51
CA GLY A 201 -14.55 -5.53 -4.58
C GLY A 201 -15.16 -6.01 -3.27
N ASP A 202 -16.20 -6.82 -3.40
CA ASP A 202 -16.96 -7.28 -2.25
C ASP A 202 -16.19 -8.27 -1.38
N THR A 203 -15.26 -9.04 -1.95
CA THR A 203 -14.44 -9.98 -1.18
C THR A 203 -13.60 -9.24 -0.15
N LEU A 204 -12.92 -8.16 -0.54
CA LEU A 204 -12.20 -7.31 0.41
C LEU A 204 -13.14 -6.82 1.54
N ARG A 205 -14.32 -6.32 1.17
CA ARG A 205 -15.25 -5.64 2.08
C ARG A 205 -16.00 -6.57 3.01
N ARG A 206 -16.23 -7.82 2.58
CA ARG A 206 -16.77 -8.89 3.43
C ARG A 206 -15.72 -9.44 4.39
N SER A 207 -14.46 -9.47 3.97
CA SER A 207 -13.37 -10.05 4.76
C SER A 207 -12.71 -9.07 5.73
N TYR A 208 -12.73 -7.77 5.44
CA TYR A 208 -11.99 -6.77 6.21
C TYR A 208 -12.78 -5.49 6.45
N ALA A 209 -12.62 -4.93 7.64
CA ALA A 209 -13.06 -3.57 7.96
C ALA A 209 -11.96 -2.54 7.60
N ARG A 210 -12.39 -1.30 7.37
CA ARG A 210 -11.48 -0.14 7.32
C ARG A 210 -10.90 0.08 8.70
N LEU A 211 -9.61 0.39 8.77
CA LEU A 211 -8.90 0.64 10.00
C LEU A 211 -8.63 2.13 10.17
N ASP A 212 -8.60 2.58 11.41
CA ASP A 212 -8.22 3.95 11.81
C ASP A 212 -7.23 3.91 12.99
N VAL A 213 -6.31 2.95 12.93
CA VAL A 213 -5.22 2.77 13.90
C VAL A 213 -3.98 3.47 13.34
N SER A 214 -3.28 4.26 14.14
CA SER A 214 -2.05 4.94 13.70
C SER A 214 -0.89 3.94 13.49
N LEU A 215 0.12 4.34 12.69
CA LEU A 215 1.30 3.49 12.49
C LEU A 215 2.06 3.23 13.80
N THR A 216 2.10 4.22 14.71
CA THR A 216 2.77 4.09 16.01
C THR A 216 2.09 3.10 16.93
N GLN A 217 0.76 3.04 16.91
CA GLN A 217 0.03 2.00 17.63
C GLN A 217 0.35 0.61 17.05
N LEU A 218 0.40 0.46 15.71
CA LEU A 218 0.78 -0.80 15.08
C LEU A 218 2.23 -1.21 15.41
N THR A 219 3.12 -0.24 15.49
CA THR A 219 4.51 -0.44 15.92
C THR A 219 4.59 -0.99 17.33
N SER A 220 3.87 -0.41 18.28
CA SER A 220 3.86 -0.90 19.67
C SER A 220 3.23 -2.30 19.84
N MET A 221 2.38 -2.72 18.90
CA MET A 221 1.73 -4.03 18.91
C MET A 221 2.55 -5.11 18.18
N SER A 222 3.55 -4.71 17.41
CA SER A 222 4.38 -5.65 16.65
C SER A 222 5.51 -6.18 17.54
N PRO A 223 5.77 -7.50 17.57
CA PRO A 223 6.94 -8.02 18.27
C PRO A 223 8.22 -7.39 17.68
N PRO A 224 9.26 -7.13 18.50
CA PRO A 224 10.51 -6.58 18.00
C PRO A 224 11.07 -7.49 16.90
N ALA A 225 11.69 -6.88 15.88
CA ALA A 225 12.36 -7.62 14.82
C ALA A 225 13.34 -8.61 15.46
N ARG A 226 13.24 -9.91 15.11
CA ARG A 226 14.22 -10.90 15.58
C ARG A 226 15.57 -10.49 15.01
N THR A 227 16.50 -10.10 15.87
CA THR A 227 17.90 -9.95 15.51
C THR A 227 18.36 -11.27 14.89
N PRO A 228 19.05 -11.27 13.74
CA PRO A 228 19.64 -12.50 13.23
C PRO A 228 20.56 -13.04 14.32
N SER A 229 20.31 -14.27 14.79
CA SER A 229 21.27 -15.01 15.59
C SER A 229 22.56 -15.08 14.76
N GLN A 230 23.63 -14.46 15.25
CA GLN A 230 24.94 -14.60 14.65
C GLN A 230 25.31 -16.11 14.61
N PRO A 231 25.98 -16.58 13.54
CA PRO A 231 26.41 -17.96 13.43
C PRO A 231 27.41 -18.36 14.51
#